data_AF-A0A515A3J2-F1
#
_entry.id   AF-A0A515A3J2-F1
#
_cell.length_a   1.000
_cell.length_b   1.000
_cell.length_c   1.000
_cell.angle_alpha   90.00
_cell.angle_beta   90.00
_cell.angle_gamma   90.00
#
_symmetry.space_group_name_H-M   'P 1'
#
loop_
_entity.id
_entity.type
_entity.pdbx_description
1 polymer ?
#
loop_
_entity_poly.entity_id
_entity_poly.type
_entity_poly.pdbx_seq_one_letter_code
_entity_poly.pdbx_strand_id
1 'polypeptide(L)'
;MNYYFYAYFRNPKVTLHVGSCRFCNNGKGMQPSKLGYLTGRWRGGYSSFELALEAAQGMGQGLGVEPVYCQRCMPVEKESIQA
;
A
#
# COMPACT_ATOMS: atom_id res chain seq x y z
N MET A 1 6.10 11.39 9.39
CA MET A 1 4.95 10.73 8.76
C MET A 1 5.47 9.44 8.15
N ASN A 2 4.80 8.29 8.38
CA ASN A 2 5.33 7.00 7.92
C ASN A 2 4.47 6.43 6.78
N TYR A 3 5.09 5.66 5.92
CA TYR A 3 4.47 5.03 4.77
C TYR A 3 4.56 3.50 4.85
N TYR A 4 3.59 2.85 4.22
CA TYR A 4 3.40 1.42 4.27
C TYR A 4 2.90 0.94 2.90
N PHE A 5 3.05 -0.35 2.63
CA PHE A 5 2.30 -1.00 1.56
C PHE A 5 1.78 -2.37 1.99
N TYR A 6 0.71 -2.80 1.36
CA TYR A 6 0.18 -4.15 1.48
C TYR A 6 0.39 -4.89 0.16
N ALA A 7 1.06 -6.04 0.22
CA ALA A 7 1.19 -6.95 -0.90
C ALA A 7 0.21 -8.11 -0.73
N TYR A 8 -0.74 -8.26 -1.65
CA TYR A 8 -1.71 -9.35 -1.71
C TYR A 8 -1.21 -10.39 -2.73
N PHE A 9 -1.04 -11.64 -2.30
CA PHE A 9 -0.39 -12.69 -3.10
C PHE A 9 -1.38 -13.55 -3.89
N ARG A 10 -2.62 -13.72 -3.41
CA ARG A 10 -3.63 -14.57 -4.09
C ARG A 10 -4.23 -13.94 -5.33
N ASN A 11 -4.46 -12.63 -5.29
CA ASN A 11 -4.79 -11.82 -6.46
C ASN A 11 -3.76 -10.69 -6.48
N PRO A 12 -2.61 -10.91 -7.15
CA PRO A 12 -1.46 -10.03 -7.09
C PRO A 12 -1.83 -8.55 -7.10
N LYS A 13 -1.51 -7.88 -6.00
CA LYS A 13 -1.72 -6.44 -5.86
C LYS A 13 -0.77 -5.88 -4.83
N VAL A 14 -0.15 -4.74 -5.14
CA VAL A 14 0.63 -3.98 -4.17
C VAL A 14 -0.05 -2.63 -3.99
N THR A 15 -0.43 -2.28 -2.76
CA THR A 15 -1.13 -1.02 -2.47
C THR A 15 -0.37 -0.18 -1.46
N LEU A 16 -0.05 1.07 -1.80
CA LEU A 16 0.61 2.04 -0.93
C LEU A 16 -0.38 2.74 0.00
N HIS A 17 0.04 2.98 1.24
CA HIS A 17 -0.73 3.54 2.33
C HIS A 17 0.07 4.58 3.13
N VAL A 18 -0.65 5.55 3.70
CA VAL A 18 -0.09 6.54 4.63
C VAL A 18 -0.44 6.14 6.06
N GLY A 19 0.54 6.21 6.96
CA GLY A 19 0.41 5.84 8.37
C GLY A 19 -0.55 6.70 9.20
N SER A 20 -0.96 7.86 8.70
CA SER A 20 -1.98 8.72 9.33
C SER A 20 -3.41 8.38 8.89
N CYS A 21 -3.61 7.46 7.94
CA CYS A 21 -4.93 7.12 7.44
C CYS A 21 -5.70 6.25 8.44
N ARG A 22 -6.71 6.85 9.09
CA ARG A 22 -7.60 6.16 10.05
C ARG A 22 -8.34 4.97 9.42
N PHE A 23 -8.73 5.08 8.14
CA PHE A 23 -9.39 3.99 7.40
C PHE A 23 -8.46 2.77 7.21
N CYS A 24 -7.15 2.98 7.17
CA CYS A 24 -6.15 1.92 7.04
C CYS A 24 -5.50 1.58 8.38
N ASN A 25 -6.21 1.82 9.48
CA ASN A 25 -5.77 1.55 10.84
C ASN A 25 -4.40 2.18 11.16
N ASN A 26 -4.18 3.41 10.70
CA ASN A 26 -2.93 4.16 10.90
C ASN A 26 -1.68 3.36 10.48
N GLY A 27 -1.76 2.66 9.33
CA GLY A 27 -0.65 1.87 8.79
C GLY A 27 -0.41 0.53 9.47
N LYS A 28 -1.19 0.16 10.49
CA LYS A 28 -1.09 -1.15 11.17
C LYS A 28 -1.67 -2.30 10.35
N GLY A 29 -2.40 -1.99 9.29
CA GLY A 29 -3.13 -2.98 8.50
C GLY A 29 -4.44 -3.44 9.14
N MET A 30 -5.24 -4.14 8.35
CA MET A 30 -6.53 -4.68 8.76
C MET A 30 -6.37 -6.15 9.15
N GLN A 31 -6.99 -6.55 10.27
CA GLN A 31 -7.11 -7.97 10.70
C GLN A 31 -5.77 -8.74 10.85
N PRO A 32 -4.79 -8.25 11.64
CA PRO A 32 -3.49 -8.93 11.79
C PRO A 32 -3.57 -10.36 12.37
N SER A 33 -4.67 -10.73 13.02
CA SER A 33 -4.83 -12.00 13.75
C SER A 33 -5.75 -13.03 13.11
N LYS A 34 -6.51 -12.71 12.03
CA LYS A 34 -7.52 -13.64 11.51
C LYS A 34 -7.01 -14.70 10.52
N LEU A 35 -5.97 -14.43 9.74
CA LEU A 35 -5.53 -15.33 8.64
C LEU A 35 -4.00 -15.41 8.44
N GLY A 36 -3.20 -14.78 9.32
CA GLY A 36 -1.74 -14.74 9.18
C GLY A 36 -1.25 -14.10 7.87
N TYR A 37 -0.02 -14.44 7.45
CA TYR A 37 0.62 -13.96 6.21
C TYR A 37 0.27 -14.79 4.96
N LEU A 38 -0.74 -15.66 5.03
CA LEU A 38 -1.05 -16.63 3.98
C LEU A 38 -1.58 -16.01 2.68
N THR A 39 -2.21 -14.84 2.78
CA THR A 39 -2.88 -14.20 1.64
C THR A 39 -2.22 -12.91 1.21
N GLY A 40 -1.46 -12.28 2.11
CA GLY A 40 -0.72 -11.06 1.85
C GLY A 40 0.07 -10.62 3.07
N ARG A 41 0.82 -9.53 2.91
CA ARG A 41 1.66 -9.01 3.97
C ARG A 41 1.69 -7.48 3.96
N TRP A 42 1.46 -6.91 5.14
CA TRP A 42 1.71 -5.49 5.39
C TRP A 42 3.21 -5.29 5.62
N ARG A 43 3.80 -4.31 4.94
CA ARG A 43 5.18 -3.87 5.09
C ARG A 43 5.19 -2.36 5.28
N GLY A 44 6.11 -1.82 6.05
CA GLY A 44 6.18 -0.37 6.22
C GLY A 44 6.99 0.08 7.41
N GLY A 45 6.71 1.30 7.85
CA GLY A 45 7.60 2.06 8.72
C GLY A 45 8.61 2.89 7.93
N TYR A 46 8.39 3.08 6.63
CA TYR A 46 9.23 3.91 5.77
C TYR A 46 9.05 5.38 6.15
N SER A 47 10.14 6.12 6.24
CA SER A 47 10.16 7.54 6.59
C SER A 47 9.70 8.46 5.46
N SER A 48 9.71 7.99 4.21
CA SER A 48 9.26 8.74 3.04
C SER A 48 8.41 7.89 2.09
N PHE A 49 7.70 8.57 1.19
CA PHE A 49 6.85 7.93 0.19
C PHE A 49 7.70 7.20 -0.85
N GLU A 50 8.81 7.79 -1.27
CA GLU A 50 9.74 7.25 -2.26
C GLU A 50 10.32 5.91 -1.81
N LEU A 51 10.75 5.81 -0.54
CA LEU A 51 11.24 4.56 0.04
C LEU A 51 10.17 3.47 0.07
N ALA A 52 8.93 3.85 0.39
CA ALA A 52 7.81 2.91 0.36
C ALA A 52 7.48 2.48 -1.07
N LEU A 53 7.55 3.40 -2.03
CA LEU A 53 7.29 3.15 -3.46
C LEU A 53 8.36 2.25 -4.05
N GLU A 54 9.63 2.51 -3.82
CA GLU A 54 10.75 1.67 -4.28
C GLU A 54 10.59 0.23 -3.75
N ALA A 55 10.34 0.08 -2.45
CA ALA A 55 10.13 -1.23 -1.86
C ALA A 55 8.86 -1.93 -2.40
N ALA A 56 7.80 -1.16 -2.67
CA ALA A 56 6.58 -1.65 -3.28
C ALA A 56 6.80 -2.09 -4.74
N GLN A 57 7.59 -1.35 -5.52
CA GLN A 57 7.95 -1.68 -6.89
C GLN A 57 8.76 -2.97 -6.95
N GLY A 58 9.76 -3.14 -6.08
CA GLY A 58 10.52 -4.40 -5.99
C GLY A 58 9.62 -5.60 -5.69
N MET A 59 8.64 -5.44 -4.80
CA MET A 59 7.63 -6.48 -4.55
C MET A 59 6.68 -6.69 -5.73
N GLY A 60 6.28 -5.61 -6.39
CA GLY A 60 5.40 -5.63 -7.56
C GLY A 60 6.03 -6.35 -8.74
N GLN A 61 7.31 -6.10 -9.02
CA GLN A 61 8.10 -6.80 -10.03
C GLN A 61 8.11 -8.32 -9.79
N GLY A 62 8.31 -8.75 -8.55
CA GLY A 62 8.26 -10.17 -8.19
C GLY A 62 6.88 -10.82 -8.35
N LEU A 63 5.81 -10.01 -8.36
CA LEU A 63 4.42 -10.45 -8.52
C LEU A 63 3.84 -10.16 -9.92
N GLY A 64 4.60 -9.50 -10.80
CA GLY A 64 4.14 -9.07 -12.13
C GLY A 64 3.07 -7.98 -12.11
N VAL A 65 3.05 -7.10 -11.10
CA VAL A 65 2.06 -6.02 -10.96
C VAL A 65 2.68 -4.70 -10.55
N GLU A 66 2.12 -3.59 -11.01
CA GLU A 66 2.51 -2.26 -10.57
C GLU A 66 1.86 -1.88 -9.23
N PRO A 67 2.56 -1.16 -8.34
CA PRO A 67 1.95 -0.61 -7.14
C PRO A 67 0.86 0.41 -7.45
N VAL A 68 -0.21 0.38 -6.66
CA VAL A 68 -1.30 1.36 -6.72
C VAL A 68 -1.45 2.12 -5.42
N TYR A 69 -2.06 3.30 -5.47
CA TYR A 69 -2.32 4.11 -4.28
C TYR A 69 -3.64 3.76 -3.62
N CYS A 70 -3.65 3.68 -2.29
CA CYS A 70 -4.89 3.59 -1.55
C CYS A 70 -5.68 4.88 -1.71
N GLN A 71 -6.82 4.79 -2.41
CA GLN A 71 -7.73 5.92 -2.68
C GLN A 71 -8.31 6.58 -1.41
N ARG A 72 -8.19 5.93 -0.25
CA ARG A 72 -8.60 6.48 1.05
C ARG A 72 -7.46 7.19 1.78
N CYS A 73 -6.20 6.77 1.56
CA CYS A 73 -5.02 7.43 2.15
C CYS A 73 -4.58 8.62 1.30
N MET A 74 -4.60 8.42 0.00
CA MET A 74 -4.11 9.32 -1.03
C MET A 74 -5.25 9.44 -2.03
N PRO A 75 -6.26 10.28 -1.75
CA PRO A 75 -7.20 10.65 -2.77
C PRO A 75 -6.38 11.26 -3.90
N VAL A 76 -6.27 10.56 -5.02
CA VAL A 76 -5.74 11.17 -6.23
C VAL A 76 -6.73 12.28 -6.55
N GLU A 77 -6.32 13.54 -6.44
CA GLU A 77 -7.12 14.65 -6.96
C GLU A 77 -7.43 14.30 -8.42
N LYS A 78 -8.70 13.99 -8.70
CA LYS A 78 -9.19 13.79 -10.06
C LYS A 78 -9.41 15.15 -10.74
N GLU A 79 -8.44 16.04 -10.63
CA GLU A 79 -8.36 17.32 -11.34
C GLU A 79 -7.00 17.28 -12.04
N SER A 80 -6.85 17.17 -13.37
CA SER A 80 -7.63 17.75 -14.45
C SER A 80 -7.40 16.93 -15.72
N ILE A 81 -8.43 16.29 -16.25
CA ILE A 81 -8.57 16.08 -17.70
C ILE A 81 -9.82 16.85 -18.08
N GLN A 82 -9.67 18.17 -18.21
CA GLN A 82 -10.47 18.93 -19.14
C GLN A 82 -9.59 19.11 -20.38
N ALA A 83 -9.88 18.31 -21.40
CA ALA A 83 -9.50 18.58 -22.77
C ALA A 83 -10.68 19.28 -23.46
#